data_AF-A0A3D1R2A0-F1
#
_entry.id   AF-A0A3D1R2A0-F1
#
_cell.length_a   1.000
_cell.length_b   1.000
_cell.length_c   1.000
_cell.angle_alpha   90.00
_cell.angle_beta   90.00
_cell.angle_gamma   90.00
#
_symmetry.space_group_name_H-M   'P 1'
#
loop_
_entity.id
_entity.type
_entity.pdbx_description
1 polymer ?
#
loop_
_entity_poly.entity_id
_entity_poly.type
_entity_poly.pdbx_seq_one_letter_code
_entity_poly.pdbx_strand_id
1 'polypeptide(L)'
;HPGEIWVFHRGPQHIVHRILWVRPDGSALFKGDACHRTDGFIPRRQLFGPVSEIRRGDRWRPANRRRDRLLGLTYSLTRTAAYLAARRI
;
A
#
# COMPACT_ATOMS: atom_id res chain seq x y z
N HIS A 1 -1.08 -4.01 -6.52
CA HIS A 1 0.35 -4.40 -6.59
C HIS A 1 1.15 -3.69 -5.51
N PRO A 2 2.27 -4.24 -5.00
CA PRO A 2 3.12 -3.55 -4.05
C PRO A 2 3.62 -2.21 -4.61
N GLY A 3 3.66 -1.19 -3.76
CA GLY A 3 4.04 0.17 -4.12
C GLY A 3 2.96 0.98 -4.83
N GLU A 4 1.77 0.46 -5.05
CA GLU A 4 0.67 1.25 -5.59
C GLU A 4 -0.11 1.97 -4.49
N ILE A 5 -0.61 3.15 -4.80
CA ILE A 5 -1.56 3.90 -3.99
C ILE A 5 -2.96 3.36 -4.28
N TRP A 6 -3.69 3.05 -3.22
CA TRP A 6 -5.01 2.43 -3.25
C TRP A 6 -5.94 3.13 -2.27
N VAL A 7 -7.23 3.08 -2.59
CA VAL A 7 -8.29 3.56 -1.71
C VAL A 7 -8.87 2.39 -0.92
N PHE A 8 -9.05 2.56 0.39
CA PHE A 8 -9.69 1.59 1.25
C PHE A 8 -10.58 2.25 2.30
N HIS A 9 -11.51 1.48 2.86
CA HIS A 9 -12.36 1.92 3.95
C HIS A 9 -11.71 1.73 5.32
N ARG A 10 -11.85 2.73 6.19
CA ARG A 10 -11.56 2.63 7.62
C ARG A 10 -12.71 3.25 8.41
N GLY A 11 -13.64 2.40 8.85
CA GLY A 11 -14.90 2.86 9.43
C GLY A 11 -15.67 3.70 8.40
N PRO A 12 -16.13 4.93 8.74
CA PRO A 12 -16.89 5.78 7.82
C PRO A 12 -16.00 6.52 6.80
N GLN A 13 -14.67 6.40 6.87
CA GLN A 13 -13.75 7.17 6.05
C GLN A 13 -13.20 6.36 4.88
N HIS A 14 -12.92 7.05 3.77
CA HIS A 14 -12.09 6.55 2.67
C HIS A 14 -10.66 7.07 2.86
N ILE A 15 -9.69 6.16 2.85
CA ILE A 15 -8.28 6.47 3.05
C ILE A 15 -7.51 6.05 1.81
N VAL A 16 -6.52 6.88 1.44
CA VAL A 16 -5.71 6.69 0.23
C VAL A 16 -4.25 6.49 0.60
N HIS A 17 -3.76 5.25 0.67
CA HIS A 17 -2.39 4.95 1.08
C HIS A 17 -1.66 4.05 0.08
N ARG A 18 -0.33 4.00 0.22
CA ARG A 18 0.52 3.10 -0.57
C ARG A 18 0.53 1.70 0.04
N ILE A 19 0.26 0.69 -0.78
CA ILE A 19 0.46 -0.72 -0.44
C ILE A 19 1.95 -0.96 -0.25
N LEU A 20 2.31 -1.42 0.94
CA LEU A 20 3.66 -1.92 1.22
C LEU A 20 3.76 -3.40 0.98
N TRP A 21 2.72 -4.17 1.29
CA TRP A 21 2.77 -5.62 1.21
C TRP A 21 1.36 -6.21 1.10
N VAL A 22 1.24 -7.36 0.44
CA VAL A 22 -0.01 -8.12 0.32
C VAL A 22 0.27 -9.55 0.77
N ARG A 23 -0.53 -10.06 1.71
CA ARG A 23 -0.49 -11.44 2.18
C ARG A 23 -1.16 -12.40 1.18
N PRO A 24 -0.91 -13.72 1.29
CA PRO A 24 -1.58 -14.72 0.47
C PRO A 24 -3.11 -14.69 0.58
N ASP A 25 -3.65 -14.34 1.76
CA ASP A 25 -5.10 -14.18 1.99
C ASP A 25 -5.69 -12.91 1.34
N GLY A 26 -4.87 -12.10 0.67
CA GLY A 26 -5.26 -10.88 -0.01
C GLY A 26 -5.38 -9.66 0.90
N SER A 27 -5.14 -9.78 2.21
CA SER A 27 -5.02 -8.62 3.10
C SER A 27 -3.73 -7.84 2.81
N ALA A 28 -3.78 -6.51 2.93
CA ALA A 28 -2.68 -5.64 2.54
C ALA A 28 -2.23 -4.73 3.69
N LEU A 29 -0.91 -4.54 3.79
CA LEU A 29 -0.27 -3.62 4.70
C LEU A 29 -0.03 -2.29 3.97
N PHE A 30 -0.39 -1.18 4.61
CA PHE A 30 -0.31 0.14 4.00
C PHE A 30 0.65 1.06 4.77
N LYS A 31 1.22 2.03 4.04
CA LYS A 31 1.90 3.20 4.63
C LYS A 31 1.29 4.45 4.02
N GLY A 32 0.71 5.27 4.89
CA GLY A 32 0.27 6.61 4.50
C GLY A 32 1.45 7.54 4.31
N ASP A 33 1.37 8.43 3.32
CA ASP A 33 2.36 9.50 3.13
C ASP A 33 2.35 10.50 4.32
N ALA A 34 1.25 10.56 5.07
CA ALA A 34 1.10 11.37 6.30
C ALA A 34 1.32 10.58 7.61
N CYS A 35 1.60 9.27 7.54
CA CYS A 35 1.69 8.43 8.74
C CYS A 35 3.15 8.07 9.05
N HIS A 36 3.62 8.49 10.22
CA HIS A 36 4.89 8.02 10.79
C HIS A 36 4.86 6.51 11.14
N ARG A 37 3.69 5.88 11.17
CA ARG A 37 3.48 4.46 11.47
C ARG A 37 2.80 3.75 10.30
N THR A 38 3.18 2.51 10.05
CA THR A 38 2.47 1.64 9.11
C THR A 38 1.08 1.32 9.67
N ASP A 39 0.08 1.24 8.81
CA ASP A 39 -1.23 0.71 9.22
C ASP A 39 -1.10 -0.77 9.58
N GLY A 40 -2.12 -1.31 10.26
CA GLY A 40 -2.30 -2.75 10.35
C GLY A 40 -2.63 -3.38 8.99
N PHE A 41 -2.83 -4.69 8.97
CA PHE A 41 -3.33 -5.38 7.78
C PHE A 41 -4.79 -5.03 7.55
N ILE A 42 -5.09 -4.54 6.35
CA ILE A 42 -6.45 -4.22 5.90
C ILE A 42 -7.00 -5.41 5.11
N PRO A 43 -8.17 -5.95 5.47
CA PRO A 43 -8.82 -7.04 4.73
C PRO A 43 -9.12 -6.67 3.27
N ARG A 44 -8.99 -7.65 2.36
CA ARG A 44 -9.22 -7.46 0.91
C ARG A 44 -10.57 -6.81 0.59
N ARG A 45 -11.62 -7.16 1.33
CA ARG A 45 -12.99 -6.63 1.15
C ARG A 45 -13.11 -5.11 1.40
N GLN A 46 -12.14 -4.49 2.05
CA GLN A 46 -12.12 -3.06 2.30
C GLN A 46 -11.37 -2.28 1.20
N LEU A 47 -10.79 -2.97 0.22
CA LEU A 47 -10.02 -2.37 -0.87
C LEU A 47 -10.93 -2.04 -2.05
N PHE A 48 -10.99 -0.76 -2.43
CA PHE A 48 -11.78 -0.33 -3.59
C PHE A 48 -11.02 -0.49 -4.89
N GLY A 49 -9.74 -0.11 -4.89
CA GLY A 49 -8.93 -0.17 -6.10
C GLY A 49 -7.72 0.77 -6.08
N PRO A 50 -6.86 0.67 -7.10
CA PRO A 50 -5.72 1.55 -7.28
C PRO A 50 -6.18 2.96 -7.67
N VAL A 51 -5.47 3.97 -7.15
CA VAL A 51 -5.61 5.36 -7.58
C VAL A 51 -4.88 5.54 -8.92
N SER A 52 -5.56 6.09 -9.93
CA SER A 52 -4.95 6.40 -11.22
C SER A 52 -4.13 7.69 -11.15
N GLU A 53 -4.71 8.75 -10.59
CA GLU A 53 -4.14 10.10 -10.58
C GLU A 53 -4.36 10.81 -9.25
N ILE A 54 -3.43 11.71 -8.90
CA ILE A 54 -3.52 12.57 -7.72
C ILE A 54 -3.32 14.01 -8.18
N ARG A 55 -4.19 14.90 -7.71
CA ARG A 55 -4.04 16.34 -7.93
C ARG A 55 -2.96 16.89 -7.00
N ARG A 56 -1.93 17.53 -7.57
CA ARG A 56 -0.89 18.27 -6.84
C ARG A 56 -0.89 19.73 -7.32
N GLY A 57 -1.37 20.64 -6.48
CA GLY A 57 -1.72 22.00 -6.89
C GLY A 57 -2.85 21.96 -7.93
N ASP A 58 -2.66 22.60 -9.07
CA ASP A 58 -3.66 22.63 -10.15
C ASP A 58 -3.43 21.61 -11.26
N ARG A 59 -2.58 20.61 -11.03
CA ARG A 59 -2.27 19.59 -12.04
C ARG A 59 -2.57 18.19 -11.51
N TRP A 60 -3.30 17.42 -12.31
CA TRP A 60 -3.40 15.97 -12.16
C TRP A 60 -2.10 15.31 -12.60
N ARG A 61 -1.64 14.33 -11.80
CA ARG A 61 -0.42 13.56 -12.08
C ARG A 61 -0.70 12.08 -11.84
N PRO A 62 -0.10 11.17 -12.62
CA PRO A 62 -0.20 9.74 -12.36
C PRO A 62 0.31 9.39 -10.96
N ALA A 63 -0.52 8.67 -10.20
CA ALA A 63 -0.27 8.30 -8.80
C ALA A 63 0.77 7.18 -8.66
N ASN A 64 0.78 6.27 -9.64
CA ASN A 64 1.51 5.00 -9.60
C ASN A 64 2.60 4.93 -10.68
N ARG A 65 3.57 5.85 -10.62
CA ARG A 65 4.70 5.86 -11.56
C ARG A 65 5.58 4.63 -11.38
N ARG A 66 6.27 4.19 -12.43
CA ARG A 66 7.17 3.02 -12.40
C ARG A 66 8.19 3.07 -11.25
N ARG A 67 8.81 4.23 -11.01
CA ARG A 67 9.78 4.43 -9.93
C ARG A 67 9.17 4.21 -8.54
N ASP A 68 7.97 4.73 -8.31
CA ASP A 68 7.29 4.63 -7.02
C ASP A 68 6.83 3.19 -6.74
N ARG A 69 6.40 2.49 -7.81
CA ARG A 69 6.11 1.05 -7.75
C ARG A 69 7.36 0.24 -7.40
N LEU A 70 8.51 0.54 -8.01
CA LEU A 70 9.76 -0.16 -7.73
C LEU A 70 10.17 -0.02 -6.26
N LEU A 71 10.13 1.19 -5.71
CA LEU A 71 10.45 1.44 -4.30
C LEU A 71 9.52 0.68 -3.35
N GLY A 72 8.22 0.69 -3.62
CA GLY A 72 7.27 -0.05 -2.80
C GLY A 72 7.40 -1.57 -2.96
N LEU A 73 7.77 -2.06 -4.15
CA LEU A 73 8.08 -3.46 -4.37
C LEU A 73 9.33 -3.90 -3.58
N THR A 74 10.42 -3.14 -3.63
CA THR A 74 11.63 -3.42 -2.85
C THR A 74 11.30 -3.52 -1.36
N TYR A 75 10.55 -2.54 -0.83
CA TYR A 75 10.12 -2.57 0.57
C TYR A 75 9.25 -3.81 0.89
N SER A 76 8.32 -4.15 -0.01
CA SER A 76 7.48 -5.35 0.11
C SER A 76 8.31 -6.62 0.19
N LEU A 77 9.31 -6.77 -0.67
CA LEU A 77 10.16 -7.94 -0.73
C LEU A 77 11.00 -8.07 0.54
N THR A 78 11.59 -6.98 1.02
CA THR A 78 12.36 -6.98 2.29
C THR A 78 11.49 -7.39 3.48
N ARG A 79 10.27 -6.86 3.58
CA ARG A 79 9.31 -7.23 4.64
C ARG A 79 8.87 -8.70 4.54
N THR A 80 8.64 -9.17 3.32
CA THR A 80 8.24 -10.57 3.07
C THR A 80 9.36 -11.53 3.49
N ALA A 81 10.60 -11.24 3.10
CA ALA A 81 11.76 -12.05 3.46
C ALA A 81 11.93 -12.13 4.99
N ALA A 82 11.83 -10.99 5.69
CA ALA A 82 11.91 -10.94 7.15
C ALA A 82 10.80 -11.77 7.83
N TYR A 83 9.57 -11.70 7.31
CA TYR A 83 8.45 -12.49 7.85
C TYR A 83 8.64 -14.00 7.66
N LEU A 84 9.06 -14.42 6.47
CA LEU A 84 9.30 -15.84 6.19
C LEU A 84 10.45 -16.38 7.03
N ALA A 85 11.51 -15.60 7.25
CA ALA A 85 12.60 -15.96 8.16
C ALA A 85 12.11 -16.14 9.60
N ALA A 86 11.25 -15.23 10.09
CA ALA A 86 10.70 -15.30 11.45
C ALA A 86 9.74 -16.49 11.68
N ARG A 87 9.15 -17.08 10.63
CA ARG A 87 8.26 -18.26 10.73
C ARG A 87 8.98 -19.61 10.57
N ARG A 88 10.28 -19.59 10.25
CA ARG A 88 11.12 -20.80 10.12
C ARG A 88 11.82 -21.20 11.42
N ILE A 89 11.54 -20.48 12.50
CA ILE A 89 11.90 -20.77 13.89
C ILE A 89 10.63 -21.23 14.59
#